data_AF-A0A9R1T9N0-F1
#
_entry.id   AF-A0A9R1T9N0-F1
#
_cell.length_a   1.000
_cell.length_b   1.000
_cell.length_c   1.000
_cell.angle_alpha   90.00
_cell.angle_beta   90.00
_cell.angle_gamma   90.00
#
_symmetry.space_group_name_H-M   'P 1'
#
loop_
_entity.id
_entity.type
_entity.pdbx_description
1 polymer ?
#
loop_
_entity_poly.entity_id
_entity_poly.type
_entity_poly.pdbx_seq_one_letter_code
_entity_poly.pdbx_strand_id
1 'polypeptide(L)'
;MISKIVVLALVVGVALSASLPDYNKKCVPGSQFKIECNYCICLDNGTPACTRQLCEERPKARSMSLVEADMCVPGETYKDGCNFCTCLVGGIPDCTKMICRS
;
A
#
# COMPACT_ATOMS: atom_id res chain seq x y z
N MET A 1 -48.21 -33.41 23.16
CA MET A 1 -46.74 -33.49 23.16
C MET A 1 -46.24 -32.69 21.98
N ILE A 2 -46.08 -31.37 22.16
CA ILE A 2 -45.56 -30.48 21.12
C ILE A 2 -44.10 -30.88 20.91
N SER A 3 -43.79 -31.38 19.71
CA SER A 3 -42.48 -31.93 19.36
C SER A 3 -41.40 -30.90 19.67
N LYS A 4 -40.38 -31.29 20.45
CA LYS A 4 -39.25 -30.43 20.86
C LYS A 4 -38.58 -29.72 19.66
N ILE A 5 -38.75 -30.27 18.45
CA ILE A 5 -38.32 -29.70 17.17
C ILE A 5 -38.96 -28.33 16.89
N VAL A 6 -40.25 -28.14 17.19
CA VAL A 6 -40.96 -26.87 16.92
C VAL A 6 -40.59 -25.78 17.94
N VAL A 7 -40.30 -26.18 19.18
CA VAL A 7 -39.90 -25.24 20.26
C VAL A 7 -38.48 -24.70 20.02
N LEU A 8 -37.59 -25.48 19.41
CA LEU A 8 -36.24 -25.03 19.04
C LEU A 8 -36.22 -24.05 17.86
N ALA A 9 -37.18 -24.16 16.93
CA ALA A 9 -37.23 -23.30 15.75
C ALA A 9 -37.70 -21.86 16.06
N LEU A 10 -38.45 -21.64 17.14
CA LEU A 10 -38.98 -20.32 17.50
C LEU A 10 -37.95 -19.41 18.22
N VAL A 11 -36.86 -19.97 18.75
CA VAL A 11 -35.85 -19.19 19.50
C VAL A 11 -34.70 -18.69 18.64
N VAL A 12 -34.67 -19.01 17.33
CA VAL A 12 -33.73 -18.39 16.38
C VAL A 12 -34.52 -17.54 15.39
N GLY A 13 -35.35 -16.66 15.96
CA GLY A 13 -36.03 -15.57 15.26
C GLY A 13 -35.09 -14.38 15.01
N VAL A 14 -33.94 -14.63 14.40
CA VAL A 14 -33.19 -13.58 13.70
C VAL A 14 -32.87 -14.14 12.34
N ALA A 15 -33.67 -13.74 11.35
CA ALA A 15 -33.29 -13.81 9.95
C ALA A 15 -32.04 -12.93 9.80
N LEU A 16 -30.87 -13.48 10.10
CA LEU A 16 -29.63 -12.98 9.54
C LEU A 16 -29.73 -13.27 8.05
N SER A 17 -30.30 -12.33 7.30
CA SER A 17 -29.96 -12.12 5.90
C SER A 17 -28.51 -11.63 5.80
N ALA A 18 -27.59 -12.29 6.49
CA ALA A 18 -26.18 -12.20 6.22
C ALA A 18 -25.99 -13.08 4.99
N SER A 19 -26.08 -12.46 3.81
CA SER A 19 -25.58 -13.07 2.58
C SER A 19 -24.20 -13.63 2.89
N LEU A 20 -24.04 -14.96 2.76
CA LEU A 20 -22.74 -15.61 2.88
C LEU A 20 -21.77 -14.81 2.01
N PRO A 21 -20.59 -14.42 2.53
CA PRO A 21 -19.64 -13.65 1.74
C PRO A 21 -19.29 -14.48 0.52
N ASP A 22 -19.78 -14.05 -0.64
CA ASP A 22 -19.43 -14.64 -1.92
C ASP A 22 -17.95 -14.30 -2.15
N TYR A 23 -17.10 -15.28 -1.88
CA TYR A 23 -15.64 -15.16 -1.95
C TYR A 23 -15.16 -14.79 -3.37
N ASN A 24 -16.01 -14.88 -4.39
CA ASN A 24 -15.68 -14.44 -5.75
C ASN A 24 -15.88 -12.94 -5.96
N LYS A 25 -16.50 -12.22 -5.02
CA LYS A 25 -16.68 -10.77 -5.12
C LYS A 25 -15.37 -10.06 -4.78
N LYS A 26 -14.97 -9.13 -5.66
CA LYS A 26 -13.74 -8.34 -5.48
C LYS A 26 -13.95 -7.16 -4.52
N CYS A 27 -15.21 -6.78 -4.29
CA CYS A 27 -15.61 -5.68 -3.42
C CYS A 27 -17.00 -5.95 -2.82
N VAL A 28 -17.36 -5.19 -1.79
CA VAL A 28 -18.68 -5.26 -1.14
C VAL A 28 -19.68 -4.43 -1.95
N PRO A 29 -20.83 -4.98 -2.41
CA PRO A 29 -21.84 -4.22 -3.14
C PRO A 29 -22.22 -2.90 -2.49
N GLY A 30 -22.30 -1.84 -3.29
CA GLY A 30 -22.59 -0.47 -2.84
C GLY A 30 -21.44 0.27 -2.18
N SER A 31 -20.32 -0.41 -1.86
CA SER A 31 -19.13 0.26 -1.33
C SER A 31 -18.52 1.21 -2.36
N GLN A 32 -17.96 2.31 -1.85
CA GLN A 32 -17.25 3.32 -2.63
C GLN A 32 -15.78 3.36 -2.19
N PHE A 33 -14.87 3.40 -3.16
CA PHE A 33 -13.43 3.40 -2.91
C PHE A 33 -12.69 4.01 -4.10
N LYS A 34 -11.36 4.12 -3.97
CA LYS A 34 -10.48 4.58 -5.05
C LYS A 34 -9.49 3.49 -5.44
N ILE A 35 -9.29 3.36 -6.76
CA ILE A 35 -8.16 2.64 -7.34
C ILE A 35 -7.32 3.71 -8.04
N GLU A 36 -6.11 3.95 -7.52
CA GLU A 36 -5.27 5.08 -7.93
C GLU A 36 -6.05 6.41 -7.80
N CYS A 37 -6.22 7.15 -8.90
CA CYS A 37 -6.99 8.39 -8.96
C CYS A 37 -8.49 8.16 -9.28
N ASN A 38 -8.87 6.97 -9.71
CA ASN A 38 -10.22 6.68 -10.18
C ASN A 38 -11.18 6.36 -9.04
N TYR A 39 -12.38 6.95 -9.10
CA TYR A 39 -13.47 6.67 -8.17
C TYR A 39 -14.23 5.44 -8.63
N CYS A 40 -14.50 4.52 -7.71
CA CYS A 40 -15.16 3.26 -7.97
C CYS A 40 -16.38 3.06 -7.08
N ILE A 41 -17.42 2.45 -7.65
CA ILE A 41 -18.54 1.85 -6.91
C ILE A 41 -18.58 0.35 -7.17
N CYS A 42 -18.82 -0.43 -6.13
CA CYS A 42 -19.01 -1.87 -6.28
C CYS A 42 -20.45 -2.19 -6.73
N LEU A 43 -20.59 -2.87 -7.85
CA LEU A 43 -21.88 -3.37 -8.33
C LEU A 43 -22.34 -4.59 -7.52
N ASP A 44 -23.61 -4.98 -7.65
CA ASP A 44 -24.21 -6.10 -6.91
C ASP A 44 -23.54 -7.45 -7.18
N ASN A 45 -22.98 -7.60 -8.39
CA ASN A 45 -22.19 -8.77 -8.79
C ASN A 45 -20.75 -8.77 -8.23
N GLY A 46 -20.38 -7.81 -7.37
CA GLY A 46 -19.04 -7.71 -6.78
C GLY A 46 -17.96 -7.21 -7.72
N THR A 47 -18.33 -6.62 -8.86
CA THR A 47 -17.41 -6.02 -9.81
C THR A 47 -17.28 -4.51 -9.57
N PRO A 48 -16.06 -3.96 -9.49
CA PRO A 48 -15.85 -2.51 -9.45
C PRO A 48 -16.20 -1.85 -10.78
N ALA A 49 -17.05 -0.83 -10.75
CA ALA A 49 -17.24 0.11 -11.83
C ALA A 49 -16.54 1.43 -11.48
N CYS A 50 -15.52 1.80 -12.25
CA CYS A 50 -14.67 2.94 -11.96
C CYS A 50 -14.72 4.01 -13.06
N THR A 51 -14.41 5.26 -12.70
CA THR A 51 -14.06 6.30 -13.67
C THR A 51 -12.82 5.90 -14.48
N ARG A 52 -12.58 6.57 -15.61
CA ARG A 52 -11.42 6.30 -16.50
C ARG A 52 -10.55 7.55 -16.69
N GLN A 53 -10.21 8.18 -15.58
CA GLN A 53 -9.24 9.27 -15.55
C GLN A 53 -7.85 8.69 -15.85
N LEU A 54 -7.09 9.42 -16.67
CA LEU A 54 -5.67 9.16 -16.84
C LEU A 54 -4.97 9.60 -15.55
N CYS A 55 -4.60 8.64 -14.73
CA CYS A 55 -3.87 8.94 -13.51
C CYS A 55 -2.45 9.32 -13.89
N GLU A 56 -2.02 10.53 -13.53
CA GLU A 56 -0.61 10.86 -13.58
C GLU A 56 0.12 9.87 -12.66
N GLU A 57 1.09 9.15 -13.21
CA GLU A 57 2.12 8.59 -12.37
C GLU A 57 2.78 9.80 -11.70
N ARG A 58 2.43 10.04 -10.42
CA ARG A 58 3.36 10.77 -9.57
C ARG A 58 4.67 10.04 -9.81
N PRO A 59 5.74 10.72 -10.28
CA PRO A 59 7.03 10.05 -10.30
C PRO A 59 7.15 9.49 -8.90
N LYS A 60 7.15 8.16 -8.77
CA LYS A 60 7.61 7.50 -7.54
C LYS A 60 8.93 8.18 -7.38
N ALA A 61 9.02 9.18 -6.49
CA ALA A 61 10.15 10.12 -6.44
C ALA A 61 11.32 9.21 -6.53
N ARG A 62 12.02 9.20 -7.71
CA ARG A 62 12.67 7.99 -8.26
C ARG A 62 13.08 7.22 -7.04
N SER A 63 12.49 6.05 -6.77
CA SER A 63 13.12 5.13 -5.81
C SER A 63 14.55 5.21 -6.26
N MET A 64 15.35 6.00 -5.52
CA MET A 64 16.63 6.45 -5.99
C MET A 64 17.24 5.10 -6.11
N SER A 65 17.47 4.70 -7.37
CA SER A 65 17.84 3.33 -7.69
C SER A 65 18.78 2.95 -6.57
N LEU A 66 18.51 1.83 -5.89
CA LEU A 66 19.45 1.30 -4.94
C LEU A 66 20.74 0.97 -5.74
N VAL A 67 21.44 1.96 -6.33
CA VAL A 67 22.77 2.31 -5.89
C VAL A 67 22.66 2.12 -4.40
N GLU A 68 23.18 0.98 -3.94
CA GLU A 68 23.52 0.79 -2.54
C GLU A 68 24.01 2.16 -2.08
N ALA A 69 23.15 2.90 -1.39
CA ALA A 69 23.59 4.14 -0.79
C ALA A 69 24.61 3.60 0.18
N ASP A 70 25.89 3.79 -0.13
CA ASP A 70 27.01 3.39 0.71
C ASP A 70 26.72 4.00 2.07
N MET A 71 26.06 3.22 2.92
CA MET A 71 25.65 3.67 4.24
C MET A 71 26.94 3.75 5.02
N CYS A 72 27.46 4.95 5.15
CA CYS A 72 28.63 5.22 5.97
C CYS A 72 28.23 5.20 7.46
N VAL A 73 29.20 5.01 8.35
CA VAL A 73 28.96 5.08 9.80
C VAL A 73 28.87 6.54 10.22
N PRO A 74 27.78 6.99 10.87
CA PRO A 74 27.63 8.39 11.28
C PRO A 74 28.81 8.91 12.10
N GLY A 75 29.32 10.07 11.73
CA GLY A 75 30.49 10.70 12.35
C GLY A 75 31.84 10.28 11.77
N GLU A 76 31.89 9.23 10.93
CA GLU A 76 33.13 8.89 10.24
C GLU A 76 33.48 9.91 9.16
N THR A 77 34.78 10.09 8.97
CA THR A 77 35.35 10.84 7.86
C THR A 77 36.24 9.94 7.04
N TYR A 78 36.08 10.01 5.73
CA TYR A 78 36.82 9.18 4.80
C TYR A 78 37.07 9.93 3.49
N LYS A 79 37.91 9.34 2.65
CA LYS A 79 38.26 9.90 1.34
C LYS A 79 37.68 9.03 0.25
N ASP A 80 36.90 9.64 -0.64
CA ASP A 80 36.37 9.01 -1.85
C ASP A 80 37.03 9.66 -3.08
N GLY A 81 37.95 8.93 -3.69
CA GLY A 81 38.85 9.46 -4.71
C GLY A 81 39.70 10.61 -4.15
N CYS A 82 39.50 11.82 -4.68
CA CYS A 82 40.12 13.04 -4.17
C CYS A 82 39.26 13.75 -3.12
N ASN A 83 37.97 13.45 -3.03
CA ASN A 83 37.02 14.15 -2.18
C ASN A 83 37.08 13.68 -0.74
N PHE A 84 36.84 14.61 0.18
CA PHE A 84 36.70 14.31 1.61
C PHE A 84 35.22 14.27 1.95
N CYS A 85 34.82 13.21 2.64
CA CYS A 85 33.44 12.93 3.02
C CYS A 85 33.32 12.87 4.54
N THR A 86 32.21 13.40 5.06
CA THR A 86 31.79 13.22 6.45
C THR A 86 30.43 12.53 6.46
N CYS A 87 30.30 11.46 7.23
CA CYS A 87 29.04 10.77 7.33
C CYS A 87 28.08 11.47 8.30
N LEU A 88 26.91 11.86 7.80
CA LEU A 88 25.87 12.47 8.62
C LEU A 88 25.02 11.41 9.34
N VAL A 89 24.26 11.88 10.32
CA VAL A 89 23.22 11.08 10.97
C VAL A 89 22.22 10.65 9.89
N GLY A 90 22.00 9.34 9.77
CA GLY A 90 21.18 8.74 8.70
C GLY A 90 21.98 8.01 7.62
N GLY A 91 23.31 7.93 7.74
CA GLY A 91 24.16 7.17 6.81
C GLY A 91 24.32 7.85 5.46
N ILE A 92 24.20 9.18 5.43
CA ILE A 92 24.29 9.99 4.22
C ILE A 92 25.66 10.67 4.18
N PRO A 93 26.51 10.39 3.18
CA PRO A 93 27.80 11.04 3.07
C PRO A 93 27.68 12.47 2.53
N ASP A 94 28.26 13.43 3.25
CA ASP A 94 28.44 14.81 2.82
C ASP A 94 29.89 15.01 2.36
N CYS A 95 30.09 15.11 1.05
CA CYS A 95 31.41 15.14 0.41
C CYS A 95 31.69 16.47 -0.26
N THR A 96 32.97 16.86 -0.26
CA THR A 96 33.47 17.90 -1.16
C THR A 96 33.21 17.52 -2.63
N LYS A 97 33.15 18.51 -3.53
CA LYS A 97 32.90 18.30 -4.97
C LYS A 97 34.07 18.77 -5.83
N MET A 98 35.25 18.25 -5.54
CA MET A 98 36.46 18.46 -6.32
C MET A 98 36.44 17.60 -7.58
N ILE A 99 36.89 18.17 -8.69
CA ILE A 99 37.14 17.42 -9.93
C ILE A 99 38.41 16.61 -9.73
N CYS A 100 38.27 15.32 -9.49
CA CYS A 100 39.40 14.41 -9.37
C CYS A 100 39.99 14.17 -10.75
N ARG A 101 41.23 14.63 -10.99
CA ARG A 101 42.00 14.21 -12.16
C ARG A 101 42.69 12.89 -11.80
N SER A 102 42.38 11.86 -12.57
CA SER A 102 42.97 10.52 -12.50
C SER A 102 44.48 10.56 -12.74
#